data_AF-A0A8T1SIV8-F1
#
_entry.id   AF-A0A8T1SIV8-F1
#
_cell.length_a   1.000
_cell.length_b   1.000
_cell.length_c   1.000
_cell.angle_alpha   90.00
_cell.angle_beta   90.00
_cell.angle_gamma   90.00
#
_symmetry.space_group_name_H-M   'P 1'
#
loop_
_entity.id
_entity.type
_entity.pdbx_description
1 polymer ?
#
loop_
_entity_poly.entity_id
_entity_poly.type
_entity_poly.pdbx_seq_one_letter_code
_entity_poly.pdbx_strand_id
1 'polypeptide(L)'
;EFEHDASDFKQKVEDMDRRLGTIFSQAFDDAAGLEHAFKLLDIFGSLLERPVIAASTSDRYPRLITMFDRDLDDAKLIYSRHIQEEMELGYPPVHRNMSLVAGALRWAQELRDRIQVPFSHFRHITHPCLESPEGK
;
A
#
# COMPACT_ATOMS: atom_id res chain seq x y z
N GLU A 1 26.22 32.54 21.59
CA GLU A 1 24.93 33.00 21.04
C GLU A 1 24.48 32.10 19.90
N PHE A 2 25.13 32.13 18.73
CA PHE A 2 24.78 31.26 17.59
C PHE A 2 24.66 29.75 17.91
N GLU A 3 25.60 29.18 18.66
CA GLU A 3 25.55 27.75 19.03
C GLU A 3 24.32 27.41 19.89
N HIS A 4 23.95 28.32 20.79
CA HIS A 4 22.79 28.16 21.65
C HIS A 4 21.50 28.26 20.82
N ASP A 5 21.38 29.30 19.98
CA ASP A 5 20.21 29.48 19.11
C ASP A 5 20.05 28.32 18.12
N ALA A 6 21.16 27.82 17.58
CA ALA A 6 21.17 26.66 16.69
C ALA A 6 20.75 25.37 17.41
N SER A 7 21.15 25.19 18.66
CA SER A 7 20.71 24.06 19.49
C SER A 7 19.21 24.13 19.78
N ASP A 8 18.72 25.30 20.19
CA ASP A 8 17.30 25.53 20.49
C ASP A 8 16.42 25.33 19.24
N PHE A 9 16.89 25.79 18.09
CA PHE A 9 16.21 25.55 16.81
C PHE A 9 16.16 24.06 16.48
N LYS A 10 17.28 23.33 16.58
CA LYS A 10 17.32 21.88 16.34
C LYS A 10 16.36 21.13 17.25
N GLN A 11 16.30 21.49 18.53
CA GLN A 11 15.38 20.87 19.48
C GLN A 11 13.91 21.08 19.08
N LYS A 12 13.54 22.29 18.64
CA LYS A 12 12.18 22.58 18.14
C LYS A 12 11.85 21.82 16.86
N VAL A 13 12.81 21.71 15.94
CA VAL A 13 12.64 20.93 14.71
C VAL A 13 12.44 19.45 15.01
N GLU A 14 13.22 18.89 15.93
CA GLU A 14 13.10 17.49 16.34
C GLU A 14 11.76 17.20 17.03
N ASP A 15 11.29 18.11 17.90
CA ASP A 15 9.95 17.98 18.50
C ASP A 15 8.85 17.96 17.43
N MET A 16 8.94 18.84 16.43
CA MET A 16 8.00 18.86 15.32
C MET A 16 8.04 17.58 14.48
N ASP A 17 9.23 17.01 14.24
CA ASP A 17 9.37 15.74 13.54
C ASP A 17 8.74 14.58 14.31
N ARG A 18 8.92 14.51 15.63
CA ARG A 18 8.24 13.50 16.45
C ARG A 18 6.72 13.62 16.35
N ARG A 19 6.20 14.85 16.37
CA ARG A 19 4.75 15.09 16.22
C ARG A 19 4.24 14.67 14.84
N LEU A 20 4.99 14.95 13.78
CA LEU A 20 4.66 14.49 12.42
C LEU A 20 4.71 12.97 12.32
N GLY A 21 5.71 12.32 12.92
CA GLY A 21 5.80 10.86 13.00
C GLY A 21 4.58 10.25 13.69
N THR A 22 4.16 10.80 14.82
CA THR A 22 2.93 10.36 15.51
C THR A 22 1.68 10.51 14.65
N ILE A 23 1.53 11.65 13.96
CA ILE A 23 0.39 11.89 13.05
C ILE A 23 0.40 10.87 11.91
N PHE A 24 1.56 10.60 11.31
CA PHE A 24 1.69 9.58 10.28
C PHE A 24 1.27 8.21 10.80
N SER A 25 1.85 7.78 11.92
CA SER A 25 1.60 6.46 12.48
C SER A 25 0.13 6.26 12.80
N GLN A 26 -0.52 7.27 13.39
CA GLN A 26 -1.97 7.22 13.64
C GLN A 26 -2.77 7.16 12.33
N ALA A 27 -2.49 8.03 11.36
CA ALA A 27 -3.19 8.05 10.09
C ALA A 27 -3.03 6.73 9.31
N PHE A 28 -1.84 6.12 9.38
CA PHE A 28 -1.56 4.82 8.79
C PHE A 28 -2.35 3.71 9.47
N ASP A 29 -2.43 3.73 10.81
CA ASP A 29 -3.20 2.75 11.57
C ASP A 29 -4.70 2.83 11.28
N ASP A 30 -5.20 4.04 11.03
CA ASP A 30 -6.60 4.34 10.70
C ASP A 30 -6.92 4.17 9.20
N ALA A 31 -5.94 3.81 8.36
CA ALA A 31 -6.12 3.69 6.93
C ALA A 31 -7.12 2.57 6.57
N ALA A 32 -8.16 2.91 5.80
CA ALA A 32 -9.22 1.97 5.42
C ALA A 32 -8.76 0.81 4.52
N GLY A 33 -7.59 0.94 3.89
CA GLY A 33 -7.05 -0.08 3.00
C GLY A 33 -5.72 0.36 2.38
N LEU A 34 -5.18 -0.53 1.54
CA LEU A 34 -3.84 -0.39 0.98
C LEU A 34 -3.66 0.88 0.14
N GLU A 35 -4.67 1.26 -0.65
CA GLU A 35 -4.64 2.49 -1.44
C GLU A 35 -4.49 3.76 -0.56
N HIS A 36 -5.17 3.80 0.59
CA HIS A 36 -5.07 4.94 1.52
C HIS A 36 -3.71 4.98 2.20
N ALA A 37 -3.16 3.83 2.57
CA ALA A 37 -1.82 3.72 3.12
C ALA A 37 -0.76 4.23 2.13
N PHE A 38 -0.86 3.88 0.85
CA PHE A 38 0.04 4.42 -0.19
C PHE A 38 -0.10 5.93 -0.37
N LYS A 39 -1.32 6.45 -0.41
CA LYS A 39 -1.53 7.92 -0.48
C LYS A 39 -0.90 8.65 0.70
N LEU A 40 -0.94 8.07 1.90
CA LEU A 40 -0.27 8.65 3.08
C LEU A 40 1.26 8.66 2.90
N LEU A 41 1.83 7.58 2.37
CA LEU A 41 3.26 7.53 2.04
C LEU A 41 3.62 8.63 1.02
N ASP A 42 2.81 8.82 -0.02
CA ASP A 42 3.02 9.85 -1.03
C ASP A 42 2.90 11.28 -0.47
N ILE A 43 1.91 11.52 0.41
CA ILE A 43 1.69 12.83 1.05
C ILE A 43 2.87 13.20 1.94
N PHE A 44 3.40 12.26 2.72
CA PHE A 44 4.54 12.52 3.58
C PHE A 44 5.86 12.59 2.78
N GLY A 45 6.00 11.77 1.73
CA GLY A 45 7.11 11.79 0.80
C GLY A 45 8.48 11.89 1.50
N SER A 46 9.25 12.92 1.16
CA SER A 46 10.59 13.16 1.73
C SER A 46 10.63 13.35 3.26
N LEU A 47 9.49 13.61 3.93
CA LEU A 47 9.46 13.67 5.40
C LEU A 47 9.81 12.31 6.02
N LEU A 48 9.48 11.20 5.34
CA LEU A 48 9.80 9.84 5.78
C LEU A 48 11.30 9.52 5.71
N GLU A 49 12.09 10.33 5.00
CA GLU A 49 13.55 10.20 4.95
C GLU A 49 14.23 10.86 6.16
N ARG A 50 13.49 11.69 6.92
CA ARG A 50 14.05 12.37 8.10
C ARG A 50 14.24 11.35 9.23
N PRO A 51 15.43 11.26 9.86
CA PRO A 51 15.78 10.14 10.74
C PRO A 51 14.79 9.86 11.87
N VAL A 52 14.27 10.92 12.50
CA VAL A 52 13.33 10.84 13.62
C VAL A 52 11.99 10.25 13.17
N ILE A 53 11.50 10.66 12.00
CA ILE A 53 10.26 10.17 11.42
C ILE A 53 10.47 8.73 10.93
N ALA A 54 11.52 8.49 10.15
CA ALA A 54 11.87 7.17 9.62
C ALA A 54 11.91 6.08 10.71
N ALA A 55 12.53 6.40 11.85
CA ALA A 55 12.60 5.49 13.00
C ALA A 55 11.20 5.17 13.58
N SER A 56 10.31 6.17 13.62
CA SER A 56 8.94 6.01 14.15
C SER A 56 7.96 5.31 13.21
N THR A 57 8.28 5.24 11.91
CA THR A 57 7.39 4.68 10.88
C THR A 57 7.89 3.36 10.31
N SER A 58 9.09 2.90 10.70
CA SER A 58 9.74 1.73 10.10
C SER A 58 8.92 0.45 10.22
N ASP A 59 8.19 0.28 11.32
CA ASP A 59 7.34 -0.88 11.59
C ASP A 59 6.05 -0.90 10.75
N ARG A 60 5.71 0.20 10.07
CA ARG A 60 4.53 0.30 9.20
C ARG A 60 4.73 -0.36 7.85
N TYR A 61 5.97 -0.43 7.34
CA TYR A 61 6.23 -1.07 6.05
C TYR A 61 5.97 -2.59 6.05
N PRO A 62 6.37 -3.38 7.07
CA PRO A 62 5.92 -4.78 7.18
C PRO A 62 4.39 -4.91 7.21
N ARG A 63 3.70 -3.99 7.89
CA ARG A 63 2.24 -4.01 7.93
C ARG A 63 1.61 -3.69 6.58
N LEU A 64 2.24 -2.83 5.77
CA LEU A 64 1.85 -2.57 4.39
C LEU A 64 1.91 -3.85 3.54
N ILE A 65 2.96 -4.67 3.72
CA ILE A 65 3.10 -5.97 3.06
C ILE A 65 1.94 -6.89 3.47
N THR A 66 1.65 -6.99 4.78
CA THR A 66 0.51 -7.80 5.27
C THR A 66 -0.83 -7.33 4.72
N MET A 67 -1.03 -6.02 4.56
CA MET A 67 -2.24 -5.49 3.93
C MET A 67 -2.36 -5.92 2.46
N PHE A 68 -1.24 -5.95 1.73
CA PHE A 68 -1.22 -6.42 0.35
C PHE A 68 -1.43 -7.92 0.23
N ASP A 69 -0.85 -8.72 1.13
CA ASP A 69 -1.07 -10.17 1.20
C ASP A 69 -2.56 -10.50 1.35
N ARG A 70 -3.27 -9.79 2.23
CA ARG A 70 -4.72 -9.92 2.35
C ARG A 70 -5.47 -9.54 1.06
N ASP A 71 -5.05 -8.48 0.39
CA ASP A 71 -5.66 -8.07 -0.89
C ASP A 71 -5.43 -9.12 -2.00
N LEU A 72 -4.32 -9.87 -1.96
CA LEU A 72 -4.06 -11.02 -2.83
C LEU A 72 -4.96 -12.22 -2.51
N ASP A 73 -5.19 -12.52 -1.23
CA ASP A 73 -6.15 -13.54 -0.81
C ASP A 73 -7.57 -13.20 -1.30
N ASP A 74 -7.99 -11.94 -1.19
CA ASP A 74 -9.26 -11.48 -1.75
C ASP A 74 -9.33 -11.68 -3.27
N ALA A 75 -8.24 -11.36 -4.00
CA ALA A 75 -8.16 -11.58 -5.44
C ALA A 75 -8.27 -13.07 -5.80
N LYS A 76 -7.62 -13.95 -5.02
CA LYS A 76 -7.71 -15.41 -5.18
C LYS A 76 -9.13 -15.93 -4.94
N LEU A 77 -9.84 -15.37 -3.96
CA LEU A 77 -11.24 -15.71 -3.70
C LEU A 77 -12.13 -15.29 -4.87
N ILE A 78 -11.95 -14.07 -5.40
CA ILE A 78 -12.67 -13.57 -6.58
C ILE A 78 -12.44 -14.50 -7.78
N TYR A 79 -11.19 -14.90 -8.01
CA TYR A 79 -10.85 -15.85 -9.07
C TYR A 79 -11.56 -17.18 -8.89
N SER A 80 -11.44 -17.78 -7.72
CA SER A 80 -11.99 -19.11 -7.43
C SER A 80 -13.51 -19.15 -7.60
N ARG A 81 -14.20 -18.10 -7.13
CA ARG A 81 -15.64 -17.94 -7.32
C ARG A 81 -16.01 -17.83 -8.79
N HIS A 82 -15.27 -17.05 -9.57
CA HIS A 82 -15.54 -16.90 -11.01
C HIS A 82 -15.39 -18.23 -11.76
N ILE A 83 -14.33 -19.01 -11.46
CA ILE A 83 -14.13 -20.33 -12.05
C ILE A 83 -15.25 -21.29 -11.67
N GLN A 84 -15.71 -21.26 -10.41
CA GLN A 84 -16.84 -22.07 -9.98
C GLN A 84 -18.13 -21.70 -10.74
N GLU A 85 -18.46 -20.41 -10.84
CA GLU A 85 -19.63 -19.94 -11.58
C GLU A 85 -19.55 -20.33 -13.07
N GLU A 86 -18.37 -20.27 -13.69
CA GLU A 86 -18.15 -20.75 -15.06
C GLU A 86 -18.42 -22.25 -15.21
N MET A 87 -17.98 -23.07 -14.25
CA MET A 87 -18.25 -24.51 -14.25
C MET A 87 -19.75 -24.83 -14.10
N GLU A 88 -20.46 -24.06 -13.28
CA GLU A 88 -21.91 -24.25 -13.04
C GLU A 88 -22.77 -23.78 -14.24
N LEU A 89 -22.38 -22.67 -14.89
CA LEU A 89 -23.12 -22.10 -16.03
C LEU A 89 -22.73 -22.70 -17.38
N GLY A 90 -21.54 -23.31 -17.48
CA GLY A 90 -20.96 -23.82 -18.73
C GLY A 90 -20.34 -22.74 -19.63
N TYR A 91 -20.29 -21.49 -19.17
CA TYR A 91 -19.65 -20.35 -19.83
C TYR A 91 -19.22 -19.30 -18.79
N PRO A 92 -18.18 -18.49 -19.06
CA PRO A 92 -17.70 -17.51 -18.10
C PRO A 92 -18.74 -16.42 -17.85
N PRO A 93 -19.01 -16.04 -16.58
CA PRO A 93 -19.83 -14.87 -16.26
C PRO A 93 -19.24 -13.63 -16.93
N VAL A 94 -20.03 -12.91 -17.72
CA VAL A 94 -19.57 -11.72 -18.42
C VAL A 94 -20.33 -10.47 -18.00
N HIS A 95 -19.65 -9.33 -18.11
CA HIS A 95 -20.26 -8.02 -17.94
C HIS A 95 -21.45 -7.81 -18.88
N ARG A 96 -22.40 -6.99 -18.44
CA ARG A 96 -23.57 -6.65 -19.25
C ARG A 96 -23.15 -6.06 -20.60
N ASN A 97 -23.85 -6.47 -21.65
CA ASN A 97 -23.63 -6.02 -23.03
C ASN A 97 -22.26 -6.42 -23.64
N MET A 98 -21.62 -7.47 -23.14
CA MET A 98 -20.39 -8.02 -23.73
C MET A 98 -20.59 -9.41 -24.32
N SER A 99 -19.84 -9.71 -25.38
CA SER A 99 -19.69 -11.08 -25.86
C SER A 99 -18.86 -11.90 -24.88
N LEU A 100 -18.99 -13.23 -24.94
CA LEU A 100 -18.29 -14.14 -24.03
C LEU A 100 -16.77 -13.90 -24.00
N VAL A 101 -16.15 -13.82 -25.17
CA VAL A 101 -14.69 -13.62 -25.28
C VAL A 101 -14.27 -12.26 -24.74
N ALA A 102 -14.97 -11.18 -25.13
CA ALA A 102 -14.62 -9.83 -24.69
C ALA A 102 -14.84 -9.64 -23.18
N GLY A 103 -15.91 -10.24 -22.63
CA GLY A 103 -16.22 -10.20 -21.21
C GLY A 103 -15.22 -10.98 -20.37
N ALA A 104 -14.85 -12.20 -20.80
CA ALA A 104 -13.83 -13.00 -20.11
C ALA A 104 -12.47 -12.30 -20.10
N LEU A 105 -12.04 -11.75 -21.24
CA LEU A 105 -10.81 -10.97 -21.33
C LEU A 105 -10.84 -9.73 -20.43
N ARG A 106 -11.98 -9.00 -20.40
CA ARG A 106 -12.14 -7.83 -19.53
C ARG A 106 -12.07 -8.21 -18.06
N TRP A 107 -12.75 -9.27 -17.64
CA TRP A 107 -12.72 -9.72 -16.25
C TRP A 107 -11.30 -10.13 -15.83
N ALA A 108 -10.59 -10.88 -16.67
CA ALA A 108 -9.20 -11.27 -16.40
C ALA A 108 -8.28 -10.04 -16.29
N GLN A 109 -8.51 -9.04 -17.14
CA GLN A 109 -7.80 -7.76 -17.09
C GLN A 109 -8.07 -7.01 -15.79
N GLU A 110 -9.33 -6.92 -15.34
CA GLU A 110 -9.71 -6.26 -14.08
C GLU A 110 -9.08 -6.94 -12.86
N LEU A 111 -9.09 -8.27 -12.82
CA LEU A 111 -8.44 -9.02 -11.75
C LEU A 111 -6.92 -8.81 -11.75
N ARG A 112 -6.30 -8.78 -12.93
CA ARG A 112 -4.87 -8.45 -13.07
C ARG A 112 -4.59 -7.04 -12.56
N ASP A 113 -5.40 -6.06 -12.94
CA ASP A 113 -5.20 -4.67 -12.56
C ASP A 113 -5.38 -4.47 -11.05
N ARG A 114 -6.32 -5.18 -10.42
CA ARG A 114 -6.49 -5.23 -8.95
C ARG A 114 -5.20 -5.63 -8.22
N ILE A 115 -4.40 -6.52 -8.81
CA ILE A 115 -3.13 -6.98 -8.23
C ILE A 115 -1.97 -6.06 -8.63
N GLN A 116 -1.87 -5.73 -9.92
CA GLN A 116 -0.71 -5.04 -10.47
C GLN A 116 -0.63 -3.57 -10.07
N VAL A 117 -1.77 -2.89 -9.91
CA VAL A 117 -1.78 -1.47 -9.54
C VAL A 117 -1.17 -1.26 -8.15
N PRO A 118 -1.63 -1.91 -7.06
CA PRO A 118 -0.98 -1.78 -5.76
C PRO A 118 0.47 -2.28 -5.76
N PHE A 119 0.75 -3.38 -6.49
CA PHE A 119 2.12 -3.88 -6.62
C PHE A 119 3.08 -2.85 -7.25
N SER A 120 2.59 -2.05 -8.21
CA SER A 120 3.40 -1.01 -8.83
C SER A 120 3.81 0.09 -7.86
N HIS A 121 3.01 0.37 -6.82
CA HIS A 121 3.33 1.37 -5.80
C HIS A 121 4.49 0.91 -4.91
N PHE A 122 4.57 -0.38 -4.58
CA PHE A 122 5.70 -0.94 -3.84
C PHE A 122 7.06 -0.72 -4.54
N ARG A 123 7.09 -0.67 -5.88
CA ARG A 123 8.34 -0.43 -6.63
C ARG A 123 8.97 0.94 -6.38
N HIS A 124 8.19 1.90 -5.89
CA HIS A 124 8.67 3.25 -5.60
C HIS A 124 9.13 3.40 -4.15
N ILE A 125 8.93 2.38 -3.30
CA ILE A 125 9.36 2.39 -1.91
C ILE A 125 10.80 1.88 -1.82
N THR A 126 11.68 2.67 -1.23
CA THR A 126 13.12 2.38 -1.07
C THR A 126 13.46 1.74 0.28
N HIS A 127 12.46 1.38 1.08
CA HIS A 127 12.69 0.86 2.43
C HIS A 127 13.28 -0.56 2.41
N PRO A 128 14.33 -0.86 3.21
CA PRO A 128 15.05 -2.14 3.19
C PRO A 128 14.17 -3.38 3.44
N CYS A 129 13.02 -3.22 4.09
CA CYS A 129 12.10 -4.34 4.34
C CYS A 129 11.58 -4.99 3.06
N LEU A 130 11.57 -4.29 1.92
CA LEU A 130 11.11 -4.86 0.65
C LEU A 130 12.16 -5.79 0.01
N GLU A 131 13.40 -5.75 0.49
CA GLU A 131 14.44 -6.69 0.06
C GLU A 131 14.45 -7.99 0.88
N SER A 132 13.67 -8.04 1.96
CA SER A 132 13.53 -9.20 2.83
C SER A 132 12.77 -10.34 2.15
N PRO A 133 12.82 -11.57 2.68
CA PRO A 133 12.03 -12.70 2.16
C PRO A 133 10.53 -12.42 2.13
N GLU A 134 10.03 -11.62 3.06
CA GLU A 134 8.62 -11.24 3.14
C GLU A 134 8.24 -10.19 2.09
N GLY A 135 9.20 -9.41 1.59
CA GLY A 135 9.00 -8.41 0.53
C GLY A 135 9.22 -8.91 -0.89
N LYS A 136 9.82 -10.10 -1.06
CA LYS A 136 10.13 -10.75 -2.35
C LYS A 136 9.11 -11.83 -2.72
#